data_AF-A0A6B0GR96-F1
#
_entry.id   AF-A0A6B0GR96-F1
#
_cell.length_a   1.000
_cell.length_b   1.000
_cell.length_c   1.000
_cell.angle_alpha   90.00
_cell.angle_beta   90.00
_cell.angle_gamma   90.00
#
_symmetry.space_group_name_H-M   'P 1'
#
loop_
_entity.id
_entity.type
_entity.pdbx_description
1 polymer ?
#
loop_
_entity_poly.entity_id
_entity_poly.type
_entity_poly.pdbx_seq_one_letter_code
_entity_poly.pdbx_strand_id
1 'polypeptide(L)'
;MSQSYDRGLVEDFGRWRDFSAGMWAWVFHKFTGWVLIGYLFTHIAVLSTAIPAAGGDPSIYTGTLQGLEELLVVRFLEVGLLAVAVFHILNGIRLLFVDLGVGLTAQDKSFYASLVLTGAIVIASVPTFLAGAI
;
A
#
# COMPACT_ATOMS: atom_id res chain seq x y z
N MET A 1 3.13 24.90 36.55
CA MET A 1 3.16 25.85 35.42
C MET A 1 3.17 25.05 34.14
N SER A 2 2.13 25.13 33.31
CA SER A 2 2.10 24.44 32.02
C SER A 2 3.01 25.18 31.04
N GLN A 3 4.08 24.53 30.59
CA GLN A 3 4.92 25.08 29.51
C GLN A 3 4.05 25.18 28.25
N SER A 4 3.72 26.40 27.83
CA SER A 4 3.10 26.61 26.52
C SER A 4 4.20 26.44 25.48
N TYR A 5 4.28 25.24 24.90
CA TYR A 5 5.12 25.03 23.73
C TYR A 5 4.58 25.91 22.59
N ASP A 6 5.37 26.91 22.19
CA ASP A 6 5.17 27.58 20.92
C ASP A 6 5.45 26.56 19.81
N ARG A 7 4.38 26.13 19.13
CA ARG A 7 4.43 25.10 18.09
C ARG A 7 4.52 25.70 16.68
N GLY A 8 4.74 27.02 16.58
CA GLY A 8 4.73 27.75 15.31
C GLY A 8 3.33 27.79 14.66
N LEU A 9 3.27 28.34 13.45
CA LEU A 9 2.04 28.38 12.66
C LEU A 9 1.66 26.99 12.14
N VAL A 10 0.36 26.70 12.07
CA VAL A 10 -0.16 25.44 11.50
C VAL A 10 0.21 25.30 10.02
N GLU A 11 0.38 26.44 9.34
CA GLU A 11 0.68 26.57 7.91
C GLU A 11 2.18 26.38 7.57
N ASP A 12 3.05 26.21 8.57
CA ASP A 12 4.47 26.01 8.32
C ASP A 12 4.75 24.60 7.78
N PHE A 13 4.94 24.51 6.46
CA PHE A 13 5.30 23.29 5.75
C PHE A 13 6.70 22.75 6.13
N GLY A 14 7.53 23.52 6.84
CA GLY A 14 8.82 23.06 7.37
C GLY A 14 8.67 21.90 8.36
N ARG A 15 7.54 21.83 9.07
CA ARG A 15 7.27 20.84 10.14
C ARG A 15 7.28 19.39 9.67
N TRP A 16 7.06 19.14 8.38
CA TRP A 16 7.13 17.80 7.79
C TRP A 16 8.56 17.25 7.76
N ARG A 17 9.57 18.13 7.81
CA ARG A 17 10.98 17.73 7.84
C ARG A 17 11.42 17.16 9.19
N ASP A 18 10.70 17.49 10.27
CA ASP A 18 11.02 17.07 11.63
C ASP A 18 10.27 15.79 12.06
N PHE A 19 9.60 15.12 11.12
CA PHE A 19 8.84 13.90 11.42
C PHE A 19 9.79 12.76 11.81
N SER A 20 9.53 12.16 12.96
CA SER A 20 10.21 10.92 13.36
C SER A 20 9.71 9.73 12.52
N ALA A 21 10.46 8.63 12.54
CA ALA A 21 10.11 7.40 11.83
C ALA A 21 8.69 6.90 12.17
N GLY A 22 8.28 6.97 13.44
CA GLY A 22 6.91 6.62 13.86
C GLY A 22 5.82 7.50 13.25
N MET A 23 6.08 8.81 13.06
CA MET A 23 5.14 9.72 12.42
C MET A 23 4.96 9.39 10.93
N TRP A 24 6.07 9.12 10.23
CA TRP A 24 6.02 8.66 8.83
C TRP A 24 5.31 7.31 8.70
N ALA A 25 5.59 6.37 9.59
CA ALA A 25 4.92 5.07 9.63
C ALA A 25 3.39 5.22 9.77
N TRP A 26 2.94 6.18 10.56
CA TRP A 26 1.53 6.50 10.72
C TRP A 26 0.93 7.12 9.45
N VAL A 27 1.60 8.11 8.84
CA VAL A 27 1.13 8.75 7.59
C VAL A 27 0.98 7.70 6.49
N PHE A 28 2.03 6.92 6.24
CA PHE A 28 2.02 5.92 5.16
C PHE A 28 1.00 4.83 5.40
N HIS A 29 0.77 4.40 6.64
CA HIS A 29 -0.26 3.40 6.92
C HIS A 29 -1.67 3.89 6.58
N LYS A 30 -1.99 5.14 6.95
CA LYS A 30 -3.28 5.75 6.61
C LYS A 30 -3.42 5.94 5.11
N PHE A 31 -2.39 6.49 4.46
CA PHE A 31 -2.38 6.72 3.03
C PHE A 31 -2.59 5.41 2.25
N THR A 32 -1.81 4.38 2.56
CA THR A 32 -1.96 3.06 1.93
C THR A 32 -3.32 2.43 2.20
N GLY A 33 -3.89 2.61 3.41
CA GLY A 33 -5.25 2.18 3.71
C GLY A 33 -6.31 2.84 2.84
N TRP A 34 -6.23 4.16 2.63
CA TRP A 34 -7.14 4.87 1.73
C TRP A 34 -7.01 4.41 0.27
N VAL A 35 -5.77 4.17 -0.19
CA VAL A 35 -5.53 3.61 -1.54
C VAL A 35 -6.16 2.23 -1.66
N LEU A 36 -6.00 1.34 -0.68
CA LEU A 36 -6.59 0.01 -0.68
C LEU A 36 -8.13 0.04 -0.67
N ILE A 37 -8.74 0.95 0.10
CA ILE A 37 -10.19 1.13 0.08
C ILE A 37 -10.66 1.57 -1.32
N GLY A 38 -9.98 2.55 -1.93
CA GLY A 38 -10.30 2.99 -3.30
C GLY A 38 -10.11 1.88 -4.34
N TYR A 39 -9.06 1.08 -4.18
CA TYR A 39 -8.82 -0.11 -4.99
C TYR A 39 -9.97 -1.12 -4.84
N LEU A 40 -10.41 -1.43 -3.61
CA LEU A 40 -11.47 -2.39 -3.38
C LEU A 40 -12.78 -2.00 -4.10
N PHE A 41 -13.17 -0.74 -4.07
CA PHE A 41 -14.34 -0.28 -4.84
C PHE A 41 -14.16 -0.47 -6.34
N THR A 42 -13.00 -0.09 -6.88
CA THR A 42 -12.66 -0.28 -8.30
C THR A 42 -12.63 -1.76 -8.67
N HIS A 43 -12.03 -2.58 -7.82
CA HIS A 43 -11.84 -4.01 -8.01
C HIS A 43 -13.18 -4.75 -8.04
N ILE A 44 -14.09 -4.42 -7.12
CA ILE A 44 -15.45 -4.98 -7.12
C ILE A 44 -16.18 -4.58 -8.40
N ALA A 45 -16.09 -3.32 -8.84
CA ALA A 45 -16.74 -2.87 -10.07
C ALA A 45 -16.22 -3.61 -11.31
N VAL A 46 -14.89 -3.78 -11.43
CA VAL A 46 -14.27 -4.50 -12.54
C VAL A 46 -14.64 -5.99 -12.50
N LEU A 47 -14.52 -6.64 -11.34
CA LEU A 47 -14.85 -8.06 -11.17
C LEU A 47 -16.34 -8.33 -11.46
N SER A 48 -17.21 -7.36 -11.18
CA SER A 48 -18.64 -7.45 -11.47
C SER A 48 -18.93 -7.62 -12.96
N THR A 49 -18.06 -7.11 -13.85
CA THR A 49 -18.20 -7.30 -15.30
C THR A 49 -18.02 -8.76 -15.72
N ALA A 50 -17.33 -9.56 -14.90
CA ALA A 50 -17.07 -10.98 -15.16
C ALA A 50 -18.09 -11.92 -14.50
N ILE A 51 -19.09 -11.40 -13.76
CA ILE A 51 -20.18 -12.21 -13.16
C ILE A 51 -20.87 -13.13 -14.19
N PRO A 52 -21.16 -12.70 -15.44
CA PRO A 52 -21.78 -13.57 -16.43
C PRO A 52 -20.98 -14.86 -16.71
N ALA A 53 -19.67 -14.87 -16.44
CA ALA A 53 -18.84 -16.08 -16.59
C ALA A 53 -19.26 -17.22 -15.65
N ALA A 54 -19.88 -16.90 -14.50
CA ALA A 54 -20.47 -17.90 -13.61
C ALA A 54 -21.70 -18.60 -14.22
N GLY A 55 -22.31 -18.02 -15.25
CA GLY A 55 -23.50 -18.54 -15.94
C GLY A 55 -23.21 -19.54 -17.07
N GLY A 56 -21.95 -19.85 -17.37
CA GLY A 56 -21.58 -20.93 -18.30
C GLY A 56 -20.63 -20.54 -19.44
N ASP A 57 -20.19 -19.29 -19.54
CA ASP A 57 -19.17 -18.86 -20.52
C ASP A 57 -17.90 -18.32 -19.84
N PRO A 58 -16.88 -19.19 -19.62
CA PRO A 58 -15.60 -18.80 -19.02
C PRO A 58 -14.80 -17.78 -19.87
N SER A 59 -15.15 -17.59 -21.15
CA SER A 59 -14.43 -16.69 -22.03
C SER A 59 -14.55 -15.23 -21.59
N ILE A 60 -15.66 -14.85 -20.94
CA ILE A 60 -15.89 -13.49 -20.43
C ILE A 60 -14.86 -13.14 -19.36
N TYR A 61 -14.61 -14.04 -18.40
CA TYR A 61 -13.63 -13.81 -17.35
C TYR A 61 -12.21 -13.65 -17.93
N THR A 62 -11.85 -14.56 -18.84
CA THR A 62 -10.54 -14.54 -19.50
C THR A 62 -10.35 -13.27 -20.35
N GLY A 63 -11.38 -12.87 -21.09
CA GLY A 63 -11.36 -11.65 -21.90
C GLY A 63 -11.24 -10.37 -21.06
N THR A 64 -11.93 -10.27 -19.93
CA THR A 64 -11.77 -9.15 -18.99
C THR A 64 -10.34 -9.07 -18.46
N LEU A 65 -9.74 -10.19 -18.06
CA LEU A 65 -8.34 -10.21 -17.60
C LEU A 65 -7.37 -9.81 -18.70
N GLN A 66 -7.48 -10.42 -19.88
CA GLN A 66 -6.61 -10.11 -21.02
C GLN A 66 -6.69 -8.63 -21.41
N GLY A 67 -7.89 -8.05 -21.47
CA GLY A 67 -8.06 -6.63 -21.78
C GLY A 67 -7.43 -5.68 -20.75
N LEU A 68 -7.38 -6.06 -19.47
CA LEU A 68 -6.67 -5.29 -18.44
C LEU A 68 -5.16 -5.46 -18.57
N GLU A 69 -4.69 -6.68 -18.80
CA GLU A 69 -3.27 -7.00 -18.94
C GLU A 69 -2.62 -6.41 -20.20
N GLU A 70 -3.39 -6.13 -21.25
CA GLU A 70 -2.92 -5.41 -22.45
C GLU A 70 -2.53 -3.96 -22.15
N LEU A 71 -3.10 -3.36 -21.11
CA LEU A 71 -2.83 -1.97 -20.75
C LEU A 71 -1.56 -1.86 -19.92
N LEU A 72 -0.50 -1.27 -20.49
CA LEU A 72 0.76 -1.05 -19.79
C LEU A 72 0.59 -0.29 -18.47
N VAL A 73 -0.33 0.68 -18.42
CA VAL A 73 -0.65 1.42 -17.19
C VAL A 73 -1.17 0.51 -16.08
N VAL A 74 -2.00 -0.49 -16.41
CA VAL A 74 -2.54 -1.44 -15.42
C VAL A 74 -1.41 -2.26 -14.81
N ARG A 75 -0.44 -2.71 -15.60
CA ARG A 75 0.72 -3.44 -15.09
C ARG A 75 1.56 -2.63 -14.09
N PHE A 76 1.76 -1.34 -14.36
CA PHE A 76 2.41 -0.45 -13.38
C PHE A 76 1.56 -0.25 -12.13
N LEU A 77 0.24 -0.13 -12.28
CA LEU A 77 -0.69 -0.03 -11.16
C LEU A 77 -0.71 -1.32 -10.31
N GLU A 78 -0.52 -2.49 -10.90
CA GLU A 78 -0.41 -3.77 -10.17
C GLU A 78 0.85 -3.83 -9.30
N VAL A 79 1.99 -3.41 -9.84
CA VAL A 79 3.25 -3.29 -9.05
C VAL A 79 3.08 -2.27 -7.93
N GLY A 80 2.46 -1.12 -8.21
CA GLY A 80 2.16 -0.11 -7.21
C GLY A 80 1.19 -0.61 -6.13
N LEU A 81 0.15 -1.34 -6.53
CA LEU A 81 -0.81 -1.93 -5.62
C LEU A 81 -0.16 -2.98 -4.71
N LEU A 82 0.74 -3.82 -5.25
CA LEU A 82 1.53 -4.75 -4.45
C LEU A 82 2.36 -3.99 -3.41
N ALA A 83 3.04 -2.91 -3.81
CA ALA A 83 3.83 -2.09 -2.89
C ALA A 83 2.98 -1.54 -1.75
N VAL A 84 1.80 -0.99 -2.07
CA VAL A 84 0.83 -0.46 -1.12
C VAL A 84 0.35 -1.55 -0.17
N ALA A 85 -0.07 -2.70 -0.70
CA ALA A 85 -0.62 -3.81 0.08
C ALA A 85 0.42 -4.41 1.03
N VAL A 86 1.62 -4.71 0.54
CA VAL A 86 2.71 -5.29 1.32
C VAL A 86 3.12 -4.35 2.46
N PHE A 87 3.34 -3.07 2.16
CA PHE A 87 3.66 -2.10 3.21
C PHE A 87 2.53 -2.00 4.25
N HIS A 88 1.28 -1.91 3.81
CA HIS A 88 0.12 -1.78 4.70
C HIS A 88 0.03 -2.97 5.67
N ILE A 89 0.21 -4.19 5.16
CA ILE A 89 0.20 -5.42 5.95
C ILE A 89 1.36 -5.43 6.95
N LEU A 90 2.60 -5.23 6.48
CA LEU A 90 3.79 -5.26 7.35
C LEU A 90 3.72 -4.20 8.45
N ASN A 91 3.26 -2.99 8.11
CA ASN A 91 3.10 -1.93 9.09
C ASN A 91 1.92 -2.17 10.04
N GLY A 92 0.84 -2.81 9.57
CA GLY A 92 -0.26 -3.27 10.43
C GLY A 92 0.18 -4.33 11.44
N ILE A 93 1.00 -5.30 11.01
CA ILE A 93 1.61 -6.31 11.90
C ILE A 93 2.52 -5.64 12.94
N ARG A 94 3.32 -4.65 12.54
CA ARG A 94 4.13 -3.85 13.47
C ARG A 94 3.25 -3.18 14.53
N LEU A 95 2.14 -2.54 14.12
CA LEU A 95 1.20 -1.91 15.06
C LEU A 95 0.59 -2.95 16.01
N LEU A 96 0.17 -4.11 15.51
CA LEU A 96 -0.33 -5.20 16.33
C LEU A 96 0.69 -5.65 17.39
N PHE A 97 1.96 -5.81 17.03
CA PHE A 97 3.00 -6.16 18.01
C PHE A 97 3.20 -5.07 19.06
N VAL A 98 3.19 -3.80 18.66
CA VAL A 98 3.26 -2.66 19.58
C VAL A 98 2.08 -2.67 20.55
N ASP A 99 0.86 -2.92 20.07
CA ASP A 99 -0.34 -2.99 20.90
C ASP A 99 -0.30 -4.17 21.89
N LEU A 100 0.39 -5.25 21.52
CA LEU A 100 0.68 -6.39 22.41
C LEU A 100 1.87 -6.15 23.36
N GLY A 101 2.48 -4.96 23.32
CA GLY A 101 3.63 -4.60 24.16
C GLY A 101 4.97 -5.19 23.68
N VAL A 102 5.03 -5.74 22.47
CA VAL A 102 6.22 -6.35 21.88
C VAL A 102 6.95 -5.33 20.99
N GLY A 103 8.26 -5.20 21.16
CA GLY A 103 9.10 -4.39 20.27
C GLY A 103 9.02 -2.87 20.51
N LEU A 104 8.56 -2.43 21.68
CA LEU A 104 8.41 -1.00 22.03
C LEU A 104 9.72 -0.18 21.92
N THR A 105 10.87 -0.79 22.20
CA THR A 105 12.19 -0.14 22.08
C THR A 105 12.79 -0.19 20.67
N ALA A 106 12.14 -0.89 19.73
CA ALA A 106 12.62 -1.14 18.37
C ALA A 106 11.64 -0.65 17.29
N GLN A 107 10.82 0.36 17.62
CA GLN A 107 9.82 0.91 16.70
C GLN A 107 10.42 1.47 15.40
N ASP A 108 11.49 2.25 15.50
CA ASP A 108 12.12 2.85 14.32
C ASP A 108 12.76 1.77 13.43
N LYS A 109 13.46 0.81 14.05
CA LYS A 109 14.07 -0.33 13.35
C LYS A 109 13.03 -1.19 12.64
N SER A 110 11.92 -1.49 13.29
CA SER A 110 10.84 -2.28 12.69
C SER A 110 10.14 -1.56 11.54
N PHE A 111 10.02 -0.22 11.60
CA PHE A 111 9.54 0.58 10.48
C PHE A 111 10.51 0.57 9.28
N TYR A 112 11.82 0.77 9.49
CA TYR A 112 12.78 0.68 8.39
C TYR A 112 12.86 -0.73 7.80
N ALA A 113 12.75 -1.77 8.64
CA ALA A 113 12.69 -3.15 8.18
C ALA A 113 11.46 -3.39 7.29
N SER A 114 10.28 -2.85 7.63
CA SER A 114 9.09 -2.99 6.78
C SER A 114 9.24 -2.26 5.44
N LEU A 115 9.87 -1.09 5.43
CA LEU A 115 10.17 -0.36 4.18
C LEU A 115 11.14 -1.13 3.28
N VAL A 116 12.26 -1.62 3.83
CA VAL A 116 13.26 -2.37 3.06
C VAL A 116 12.66 -3.66 2.52
N LEU A 117 11.92 -4.41 3.34
CA LEU A 117 11.27 -5.65 2.91
C LEU A 117 10.23 -5.40 1.82
N THR A 118 9.43 -4.32 1.95
CA THR A 118 8.49 -3.91 0.90
C THR A 118 9.24 -3.63 -0.40
N GLY A 119 10.30 -2.80 -0.34
CA GLY A 119 11.10 -2.46 -1.52
C GLY A 119 11.72 -3.68 -2.20
N ALA A 120 12.25 -4.61 -1.41
CA ALA A 120 12.82 -5.86 -1.92
C ALA A 120 11.77 -6.72 -2.65
N ILE A 121 10.57 -6.89 -2.05
CA ILE A 121 9.47 -7.65 -2.66
C ILE A 121 9.00 -6.98 -3.95
N VAL A 122 8.87 -5.66 -3.96
CA VAL A 122 8.44 -4.89 -5.14
C VAL A 122 9.45 -5.02 -6.27
N ILE A 123 10.75 -4.84 -6.00
CA ILE A 123 11.80 -4.98 -7.02
C ILE A 123 11.81 -6.40 -7.58
N ALA A 124 11.70 -7.41 -6.70
CA ALA A 124 11.66 -8.81 -7.12
C ALA A 124 10.42 -9.17 -7.94
N SER A 125 9.30 -8.45 -7.79
CA SER A 125 8.07 -8.71 -8.53
C SER A 125 8.01 -8.05 -9.90
N VAL A 126 8.82 -7.00 -10.16
CA VAL A 126 8.82 -6.27 -11.43
C VAL A 126 8.91 -7.20 -12.66
N PRO A 127 9.82 -8.19 -12.72
CA PRO A 127 9.87 -9.12 -13.86
C PRO A 127 8.56 -9.88 -14.04
N THR A 128 7.92 -10.32 -12.95
CA THR A 128 6.65 -11.07 -13.03
C THR A 128 5.52 -10.24 -13.62
N PHE A 129 5.40 -8.96 -13.23
CA PHE A 129 4.33 -8.08 -13.70
C PHE A 129 4.59 -7.46 -15.08
N LEU A 130 5.86 -7.24 -15.44
CA LEU A 130 6.25 -6.55 -16.68
C LEU A 130 6.81 -7.44 -17.79
N ALA A 131 7.22 -8.69 -17.54
CA ALA A 131 7.86 -9.53 -18.58
C ALA A 131 6.95 -9.88 -19.78
N GLY A 132 5.63 -9.68 -19.68
CA GLY A 132 4.70 -9.84 -20.80
C GLY A 132 4.43 -8.56 -21.60
N ALA A 133 4.98 -7.42 -21.17
CA ALA A 133 4.72 -6.09 -21.74
C ALA A 133 5.92 -5.45 -22.46
N ILE A 134 7.12 -6.03 -22.32
CA ILE A 134 8.39 -5.53 -22.88
C ILE A 134 9.02 -6.61 -23.75
#